data_AF-A0A3D3ALE3-F1
#
_entry.id   AF-A0A3D3ALE3-F1
#
_cell.length_a   1.000
_cell.length_b   1.000
_cell.length_c   1.000
_cell.angle_alpha   90.00
_cell.angle_beta   90.00
_cell.angle_gamma   90.00
#
_symmetry.space_group_name_H-M   'P 1'
#
loop_
_entity.id
_entity.type
_entity.pdbx_description
1 polymer ?
#
loop_
_entity_poly.entity_id
_entity_poly.type
_entity_poly.pdbx_seq_one_letter_code
_entity_poly.pdbx_strand_id
1 'polypeptide(L)' 'MKNYAEVLANIEKFIGLDLEKIKQMTPTSFRIYLEKKNKRKLFFKSEFPFIGRGNVLRDGIIGRNQINAEIDAIIGF' A
#
# COMPACT_ATOMS: atom_id res chain seq x y z
N MET A 1 19.59 27.33 -13.45
CA MET A 1 18.50 26.44 -12.97
C MET A 1 17.99 25.67 -14.17
N LYS A 2 18.30 24.37 -14.28
CA LYS A 2 17.71 23.53 -15.32
C LYS A 2 16.19 23.50 -15.07
N ASN A 3 15.47 23.86 -16.13
CA ASN A 3 14.07 24.22 -16.21
C ASN A 3 13.16 23.21 -15.48
N TYR A 4 12.52 23.62 -14.39
CA TYR A 4 11.49 22.82 -13.71
C TYR A 4 10.42 22.30 -14.70
N ALA A 5 10.10 23.11 -15.71
CA ALA A 5 9.20 22.76 -16.81
C ALA A 5 9.70 21.59 -17.67
N GLU A 6 11.01 21.47 -17.93
CA GLU A 6 11.57 20.37 -18.71
C GLU A 6 11.51 19.05 -17.95
N VAL A 7 11.72 19.09 -16.63
CA VAL A 7 11.60 17.91 -15.77
C VAL A 7 10.15 17.44 -15.74
N LEU A 8 9.19 18.36 -15.58
CA LEU A 8 7.77 18.06 -15.63
C LEU A 8 7.35 17.43 -16.96
N ALA A 9 7.72 18.05 -18.09
CA ALA A 9 7.38 17.55 -19.41
C ALA A 9 7.92 16.12 -19.66
N ASN A 10 9.13 15.82 -19.17
CA ASN A 10 9.71 14.48 -19.29
C ASN A 10 8.97 13.46 -18.42
N ILE A 11 8.57 13.83 -17.20
CA ILE A 11 7.78 12.98 -16.30
C ILE A 11 6.40 12.70 -16.92
N GLU A 12 5.73 13.72 -17.44
CA GLU A 12 4.42 13.58 -18.08
C GLU A 12 4.48 12.69 -19.33
N LYS A 13 5.54 12.82 -20.14
CA LYS A 13 5.79 11.94 -21.28
C LYS A 13 5.99 10.49 -20.86
N PHE A 14 6.75 10.23 -19.80
CA PHE A 14 7.00 8.89 -19.30
C PHE A 14 5.75 8.26 -18.67
N ILE A 15 5.00 9.00 -17.87
CA ILE A 15 3.79 8.53 -17.19
C ILE A 15 2.60 8.49 -18.16
N GLY A 16 2.59 9.29 -19.21
CA GLY A 16 1.49 9.40 -20.18
C GLY A 16 0.27 10.13 -19.61
N LEU A 17 0.47 10.91 -18.54
CA LEU A 17 -0.54 11.72 -17.88
C LEU A 17 0.05 13.09 -17.56
N ASP A 18 -0.78 14.10 -17.73
CA ASP A 18 -0.53 15.47 -17.27
C ASP A 18 -0.61 15.54 -15.74
N LEU A 19 0.21 16.40 -15.14
CA LEU A 19 0.32 16.54 -13.69
C LEU A 19 -1.02 16.93 -13.04
N GLU A 20 -1.79 17.82 -13.68
CA GLU A 20 -3.10 18.23 -13.17
C GLU A 20 -4.11 17.08 -13.14
N LYS A 21 -4.04 16.18 -14.12
CA LYS A 21 -4.85 14.95 -14.11
C LYS A 21 -4.44 14.02 -12.97
N ILE A 22 -3.15 13.88 -12.70
CA ILE A 22 -2.66 13.05 -11.59
C ILE A 22 -3.20 13.59 -10.25
N LYS A 23 -3.21 14.92 -10.06
CA LYS A 23 -3.73 15.55 -8.84
C LYS A 23 -5.23 15.32 -8.63
N GLN A 24 -6.00 15.20 -9.70
CA GLN A 24 -7.45 14.97 -9.65
C GLN A 24 -7.82 13.48 -9.49
N MET A 25 -6.86 12.56 -9.69
CA MET A 25 -7.09 11.13 -9.60
C MET A 25 -6.99 10.64 -8.16
N THR A 26 -7.88 9.72 -7.79
CA THR A 26 -7.72 8.96 -6.55
C THR A 26 -6.56 7.97 -6.69
N PRO A 27 -5.86 7.60 -5.60
CA PRO A 27 -4.80 6.61 -5.64
C PRO A 27 -5.21 5.28 -6.31
N THR A 28 -6.44 4.84 -6.08
CA THR A 28 -7.02 3.63 -6.72
C THR A 28 -7.12 3.78 -8.23
N SER A 29 -7.67 4.90 -8.70
CA SER A 29 -7.82 5.15 -10.15
C SER A 29 -6.45 5.27 -10.84
N PHE A 30 -5.48 5.91 -10.18
CA PHE A 30 -4.13 6.05 -10.68
C PHE A 30 -3.40 4.71 -10.77
N ARG A 31 -3.57 3.84 -9.76
CA ARG A 31 -3.06 2.46 -9.78
C ARG A 31 -3.60 1.69 -10.99
N ILE A 32 -4.91 1.71 -11.22
CA ILE A 32 -5.54 1.01 -12.34
C ILE A 32 -4.97 1.48 -13.67
N TYR A 33 -4.79 2.80 -13.84
CA TYR A 33 -4.16 3.37 -15.02
C TYR A 33 -2.75 2.81 -15.26
N LEU A 34 -1.90 2.80 -14.22
CA LEU A 34 -0.52 2.30 -14.32
C LEU A 34 -0.47 0.80 -14.62
N GLU A 35 -1.33 0.00 -14.00
CA GLU A 35 -1.39 -1.44 -14.24
C GLU A 35 -1.80 -1.76 -15.68
N LYS A 36 -2.78 -1.01 -16.21
CA LYS A 36 -3.22 -1.13 -17.62
C LYS A 36 -2.13 -0.70 -18.59
N LYS A 37 -1.44 0.43 -18.32
CA LYS A 37 -0.35 0.94 -19.16
C LYS A 37 0.82 -0.04 -19.23
N ASN A 38 1.23 -0.56 -18.07
CA ASN A 38 2.40 -1.44 -17.96
C ASN A 38 2.10 -2.92 -18.19
N LYS A 39 0.82 -3.28 -18.46
CA LYS A 39 0.32 -4.66 -18.60
C LYS A 39 0.77 -5.58 -17.45
N ARG A 40 0.94 -5.01 -16.25
CA ARG A 40 1.45 -5.71 -15.07
C ARG A 40 0.71 -5.21 -13.83
N LYS A 41 0.29 -6.14 -12.98
CA LYS A 41 -0.29 -5.80 -11.68
C LYS A 41 0.79 -5.27 -10.74
N LEU A 42 0.47 -4.20 -10.01
CA LEU A 42 1.32 -3.67 -8.96
C LEU A 42 1.04 -4.47 -7.69
N PHE A 43 2.05 -5.17 -7.20
CA PHE A 43 1.97 -5.89 -5.93
C PHE A 43 2.64 -5.05 -4.86
N PHE A 44 1.84 -4.62 -3.88
CA PHE A 44 2.36 -3.94 -2.69
C PHE A 44 2.53 -4.98 -1.60
N LYS A 45 3.78 -5.32 -1.29
CA LYS A 45 4.10 -6.08 -0.08
C LYS A 45 4.29 -5.06 1.03
N SER A 46 3.24 -4.79 1.78
CA SER A 46 3.36 -4.02 3.02
C SER A 46 3.93 -4.96 4.08
N GLU A 47 5.25 -4.95 4.26
CA GLU A 47 5.84 -5.49 5.49
C GLU A 47 5.53 -4.48 6.59
N PHE A 48 4.35 -4.63 7.20
CA PHE A 48 4.01 -3.86 8.39
C PHE A 48 4.89 -4.41 9.53
N PRO A 49 5.82 -3.64 10.10
CA PRO A 49 6.47 -4.08 11.33
C PRO A 49 5.36 -4.18 12.38
N PHE A 50 5.11 -5.39 12.89
CA PHE A 50 4.28 -5.60 14.05
C PHE A 50 4.98 -4.94 15.26
N ILE A 51 4.83 -3.62 15.39
CA ILE A 51 5.17 -2.92 16.62
C ILE A 51 4.01 -3.20 17.58
N GLY A 52 4.13 -4.32 18.30
CA GLY A 52 3.25 -4.65 19.42
C GLY A 52 2.80 -6.12 19.52
N ARG A 53 3.71 -7.09 19.54
CA ARG A 53 3.48 -8.37 20.27
C ARG A 53 4.74 -8.84 21.00
N GLY A 54 5.52 -7.91 21.54
CA GLY A 54 6.74 -8.21 22.30
C GLY A 54 6.56 -9.09 23.54
N ASN A 55 5.34 -9.57 23.84
CA ASN A 55 5.06 -10.53 24.90
C ASN A 55 4.14 -11.71 24.51
N VAL A 56 3.47 -11.69 23.35
CA VAL A 56 2.43 -12.72 23.06
C VAL A 56 3.01 -13.97 22.39
N LEU A 57 4.22 -13.88 21.83
CA LEU A 57 4.86 -14.99 21.12
C LEU A 57 5.98 -15.66 21.93
N ARG A 58 6.12 -15.32 23.22
CA ARG A 58 7.24 -15.84 24.01
C ARG A 58 7.07 -17.31 24.42
N ASP A 59 5.83 -17.82 24.54
CA ASP A 59 5.59 -19.12 25.17
C ASP A 59 4.70 -20.11 24.38
N GLY A 60 4.76 -20.11 23.05
CA GLY A 60 4.23 -21.22 22.26
C GLY A 60 3.61 -20.83 20.92
N ILE A 61 3.61 -21.77 19.98
CA ILE A 61 2.94 -21.63 18.68
C ILE A 61 1.44 -21.72 18.93
N ILE A 62 0.81 -20.59 19.24
CA ILE A 62 -0.63 -20.50 19.39
C ILE A 62 -1.25 -20.37 17.99
N GLY A 63 -2.15 -21.29 17.65
CA GLY A 63 -2.86 -21.29 16.37
C GLY A 63 -3.82 -20.11 16.24
N ARG A 64 -4.10 -19.69 15.01
CA ARG A 64 -5.02 -18.57 14.70
C ARG A 64 -6.38 -18.69 15.41
N ASN A 65 -6.88 -19.91 15.60
CA ASN A 65 -8.18 -20.15 16.25
C ASN A 65 -8.17 -19.83 17.75
N GLN A 66 -7.05 -20.05 18.45
CA GLN A 66 -6.91 -19.72 19.87
C GLN A 66 -6.81 -18.22 20.08
N ILE A 67 -6.10 -17.52 19.20
CA ILE A 67 -5.97 -16.06 19.25
C ILE A 67 -7.34 -15.40 19.11
N ASN A 68 -8.19 -15.90 18.21
CA ASN A 68 -9.53 -15.36 18.02
C ASN A 68 -10.41 -15.62 19.25
N ALA A 69 -10.39 -16.83 19.82
CA ALA A 69 -11.16 -17.15 21.02
C ALA A 69 -10.75 -16.30 22.24
N GLU A 70 -9.47 -15.99 22.40
CA GLU A 70 -9.00 -15.10 23.47
C GLU A 70 -9.41 -13.64 23.25
N ILE A 71 -9.39 -13.18 21.98
CA ILE A 71 -9.89 -11.85 21.64
C ILE A 71 -11.37 -11.77 21.99
N ASP A 72 -12.17 -12.73 21.53
CA ASP A 72 -13.62 -12.79 21.75
C ASP A 72 -13.97 -12.75 23.25
N ALA A 73 -13.21 -13.47 24.08
CA ALA A 73 -13.37 -13.44 25.54
C ALA A 73 -13.10 -12.07 26.18
N ILE A 74 -12.21 -11.26 25.61
CA ILE A 74 -11.90 -9.89 26.09
C ILE A 74 -12.97 -8.90 25.63
N ILE A 75 -13.51 -9.07 24.42
CA ILE A 75 -14.54 -8.18 23.85
C ILE A 75 -15.98 -8.60 24.20
N GLY A 76 -16.16 -9.73 24.90
CA GLY A 76 -17.44 -10.20 25.43
C GLY A 76 -18.36 -10.86 24.41
N PHE A 77 -17.79 -11.48 23.38
CA PHE A 77 -18.51 -12.32 22.40
C PHE A 77 -18.44 -13.80 22.74
#